data_AF-A0A957SIB7-F1
#
_entry.id   AF-A0A957SIB7-F1
#
_cell.length_a   1.000
_cell.length_b   1.000
_cell.length_c   1.000
_cell.angle_alpha   90.00
_cell.angle_beta   90.00
_cell.angle_gamma   90.00
#
_symmetry.space_group_name_H-M   'P 1'
#
loop_
_entity.id
_entity.type
_entity.pdbx_description
1 polymer ?
#
loop_
_entity_poly.entity_id
_entity_poly.type
_entity_poly.pdbx_seq_one_letter_code
_entity_poly.pdbx_strand_id
1 'polypeptide(L)'
;GAAFGILQNQSSLFAIIAVIVGLAILVYVYQLPPEQKLIRVLLGLQLGGAMGNLIDRLTQLDEFGRGYVTDFIRIGLPGGPYWPNFNVADSAIVTGVIGLGIYVVWDDIRRQRLQEQEQDMVKANSEI
;
A
#
# COMPACT_ATOMS: atom_id res chain seq x y z
N GLY A 1 16.92 -0.75 -4.36
CA GLY A 1 16.53 -1.12 -2.98
C GLY A 1 16.38 -2.63 -2.73
N ALA A 2 17.09 -3.15 -1.72
CA ALA A 2 16.80 -4.39 -1.00
C ALA A 2 17.35 -4.19 0.43
N ALA A 3 16.49 -3.90 1.41
CA ALA A 3 16.92 -3.53 2.76
C ALA A 3 17.59 -4.68 3.55
N PHE A 4 17.72 -5.87 2.96
CA PHE A 4 18.53 -6.96 3.47
C PHE A 4 19.21 -7.65 2.29
N GLY A 5 20.54 -7.77 2.31
CA GLY A 5 21.38 -8.29 1.23
C GLY A 5 21.04 -9.71 0.73
N ILE A 6 20.06 -10.38 1.33
CA ILE A 6 19.54 -11.70 0.94
C ILE A 6 18.79 -11.67 -0.40
N LEU A 7 18.23 -10.52 -0.81
CA LEU A 7 17.38 -10.41 -2.02
C LEU A 7 18.01 -9.57 -3.15
N GLN A 8 19.30 -9.24 -3.06
CA GLN A 8 19.99 -8.37 -4.02
C GLN A 8 19.97 -8.89 -5.46
N ASN A 9 19.86 -10.22 -5.65
CA ASN A 9 19.78 -10.84 -6.97
C ASN A 9 18.37 -11.30 -7.36
N GLN A 10 17.34 -10.93 -6.58
CA GLN A 10 15.96 -11.40 -6.75
C GLN A 10 15.05 -10.33 -7.36
N SER A 11 15.58 -9.50 -8.27
CA SER A 11 14.78 -8.46 -8.96
C SER A 11 13.53 -9.03 -9.62
N SER A 12 13.65 -10.22 -10.22
CA SER A 12 12.53 -10.96 -10.83
C SER A 12 11.47 -11.39 -9.82
N LEU A 13 11.85 -11.75 -8.58
CA LEU A 13 10.89 -12.10 -7.53
C LEU A 13 10.04 -10.89 -7.15
N PHE A 14 10.65 -9.72 -6.98
CA PHE A 14 9.91 -8.49 -6.68
C PHE A 14 8.95 -8.12 -7.81
N ALA A 15 9.36 -8.29 -9.07
CA ALA A 15 8.48 -8.08 -10.22
C ALA A 15 7.28 -9.04 -10.20
N ILE A 16 7.50 -10.34 -9.93
CA ILE A 16 6.43 -11.34 -9.82
C ILE A 16 5.45 -10.97 -8.70
N ILE A 17 5.96 -10.61 -7.52
CA ILE A 17 5.12 -10.18 -6.39
C ILE A 17 4.31 -8.93 -6.76
N ALA A 18 4.92 -7.94 -7.41
CA ALA A 18 4.23 -6.73 -7.85
C ALA A 18 3.08 -7.04 -8.83
N VAL A 19 3.28 -7.99 -9.75
CA VAL A 19 2.22 -8.44 -10.68
C VAL A 19 1.10 -9.13 -9.92
N ILE A 20 1.41 -10.08 -9.02
CA ILE A 20 0.42 -10.82 -8.24
C ILE A 20 -0.42 -9.85 -7.38
N VAL A 21 0.24 -8.95 -6.65
CA VAL A 21 -0.42 -7.95 -5.80
C VAL A 21 -1.24 -6.99 -6.65
N GLY A 22 -0.70 -6.53 -7.79
CA GLY A 22 -1.43 -5.66 -8.71
C GLY A 22 -2.72 -6.29 -9.24
N LEU A 23 -2.66 -7.56 -9.65
CA LEU A 23 -3.85 -8.31 -10.06
C LEU A 23 -4.85 -8.49 -8.91
N ALA A 24 -4.38 -8.82 -7.71
CA ALA A 24 -5.24 -8.94 -6.53
C ALA A 24 -5.97 -7.61 -6.22
N ILE A 25 -5.26 -6.49 -6.30
CA ILE A 25 -5.85 -5.15 -6.13
C ILE A 25 -6.92 -4.89 -7.20
N LEU A 26 -6.63 -5.17 -8.47
CA LEU A 26 -7.60 -4.97 -9.55
C LEU A 26 -8.87 -5.80 -9.36
N VAL A 27 -8.72 -7.08 -8.99
CA VAL A 27 -9.85 -7.97 -8.70
C VAL A 27 -10.67 -7.45 -7.52
N TYR A 28 -10.02 -6.98 -6.46
CA TYR A 28 -10.71 -6.43 -5.29
C TYR A 28 -11.42 -5.11 -5.60
N VAL A 29 -10.80 -4.20 -6.36
CA VAL A 29 -11.41 -2.95 -6.82
C VAL A 29 -12.63 -3.17 -7.70
N TYR A 30 -12.65 -4.25 -8.49
CA TYR A 30 -13.82 -4.62 -9.30
C TYR A 30 -15.02 -5.05 -8.44
N GLN A 31 -14.78 -5.61 -7.25
CA GLN A 31 -15.83 -6.05 -6.32
C GLN A 31 -16.29 -4.95 -5.36
N LEU A 32 -15.53 -3.86 -5.24
CA LEU A 32 -15.85 -2.76 -4.34
C LEU A 32 -17.11 -2.00 -4.79
N PRO A 33 -18.01 -1.62 -3.87
CA PRO A 33 -19.12 -0.72 -4.19
C PRO A 33 -18.62 0.63 -4.75
N PRO A 34 -19.38 1.29 -5.67
CA PRO A 34 -19.00 2.58 -6.24
C PRO A 34 -18.81 3.71 -5.21
N GLU A 35 -19.49 3.62 -4.07
CA GLU A 35 -19.50 4.62 -3.01
C GLU A 35 -18.20 4.64 -2.21
N GLN A 36 -17.43 3.54 -2.22
CA GLN A 36 -16.18 3.39 -1.45
C GLN A 36 -14.98 4.06 -2.15
N LYS A 37 -15.15 5.35 -2.49
CA LYS A 37 -14.17 6.15 -3.23
C LYS A 37 -12.81 6.24 -2.54
N LEU A 38 -12.79 6.37 -1.21
CA LEU A 38 -11.55 6.48 -0.45
C LEU A 38 -10.71 5.19 -0.55
N ILE A 39 -11.33 4.03 -0.39
CA ILE A 39 -10.63 2.73 -0.53
C ILE A 39 -10.07 2.59 -1.96
N ARG A 40 -10.85 2.97 -2.98
CA ARG A 40 -10.38 2.95 -4.37
C ARG A 40 -9.14 3.82 -4.59
N VAL A 41 -9.09 5.02 -4.00
CA VAL A 41 -7.91 5.90 -4.07
C VAL A 41 -6.72 5.27 -3.34
N LEU A 42 -6.92 4.73 -2.14
CA LEU A 42 -5.84 4.12 -1.34
C LEU A 42 -5.26 2.87 -2.00
N LEU A 43 -6.09 2.07 -2.65
CA LEU A 43 -5.66 0.92 -3.46
C LEU A 43 -5.03 1.37 -4.78
N GLY A 44 -5.54 2.45 -5.38
CA GLY A 44 -4.96 3.07 -6.57
C GLY A 44 -3.55 3.59 -6.34
N LEU A 45 -3.26 4.15 -5.16
CA LEU A 45 -1.90 4.56 -4.76
C LEU A 45 -0.95 3.36 -4.69
N GLN A 46 -1.39 2.25 -4.09
CA GLN A 46 -0.62 1.01 -3.99
C GLN A 46 -0.37 0.39 -5.37
N LEU A 47 -1.41 0.31 -6.21
CA LEU A 47 -1.32 -0.20 -7.56
C LEU A 47 -0.39 0.67 -8.43
N GLY A 48 -0.58 1.99 -8.39
CA GLY A 48 0.22 2.94 -9.15
C GLY A 48 1.71 2.89 -8.78
N GLY A 49 2.02 2.82 -7.48
CA GLY A 49 3.40 2.65 -7.02
C GLY A 49 3.99 1.28 -7.42
N ALA A 50 3.23 0.20 -7.26
CA ALA A 50 3.68 -1.13 -7.68
C ALA A 50 3.95 -1.20 -9.19
N MET A 51 3.07 -0.61 -10.01
CA MET A 51 3.26 -0.53 -11.46
C MET A 51 4.43 0.37 -11.84
N GLY A 52 4.64 1.51 -11.15
CA GLY A 52 5.80 2.37 -11.38
C GLY A 52 7.11 1.62 -11.16
N ASN A 53 7.25 0.94 -10.02
CA ASN A 53 8.43 0.13 -9.72
C ASN A 53 8.58 -1.09 -10.67
N LEU A 54 7.48 -1.64 -11.19
CA LEU A 54 7.52 -2.70 -12.20
C LEU A 54 8.01 -2.18 -13.56
N ILE A 55 7.49 -1.03 -14.01
CA ILE A 55 7.90 -0.38 -15.26
C ILE A 55 9.39 -0.03 -15.20
N ASP A 56 9.87 0.51 -14.09
CA ASP A 56 11.29 0.77 -13.88
C ASP A 56 12.13 -0.50 -14.12
N ARG A 57 11.74 -1.63 -13.51
CA ARG A 57 12.46 -2.89 -13.70
C ARG A 57 12.44 -3.42 -15.13
N LEU A 58 11.38 -3.15 -15.89
CA LEU A 58 11.26 -3.60 -17.28
C LEU A 58 12.03 -2.69 -18.25
N THR A 59 12.23 -1.42 -17.89
CA THR A 59 12.85 -0.40 -18.76
C THR A 59 14.31 -0.13 -18.41
N GLN A 60 14.69 -0.31 -17.16
CA GLN A 60 16.03 -0.08 -16.64
C GLN A 60 16.72 -1.41 -16.41
N LEU A 61 17.49 -1.85 -17.41
CA LEU A 61 18.25 -3.09 -17.37
C LEU A 61 19.72 -2.79 -17.09
N ASP A 62 20.34 -3.56 -16.21
CA ASP A 62 21.79 -3.56 -16.04
C ASP A 62 22.50 -4.29 -17.19
N GLU A 63 23.83 -4.29 -17.15
CA GLU A 63 24.69 -4.95 -18.16
C GLU A 63 24.45 -6.47 -18.29
N PHE A 64 23.78 -7.10 -17.31
CA PHE A 64 23.42 -8.52 -17.30
C PHE A 64 21.93 -8.74 -17.63
N GLY A 65 21.20 -7.70 -18.04
CA GLY A 65 19.78 -7.78 -18.37
C GLY A 65 18.85 -7.86 -17.14
N ARG A 66 19.33 -7.50 -15.94
CA ARG A 66 18.51 -7.49 -14.72
C ARG A 66 17.88 -6.12 -14.54
N GLY A 67 16.56 -6.13 -14.35
CA GLY A 67 15.80 -4.92 -14.02
C GLY A 67 16.20 -4.29 -12.70
N TYR A 68 16.21 -2.97 -12.61
CA TYR A 68 16.35 -2.25 -11.33
C TYR A 68 15.38 -1.08 -11.22
N VAL A 69 15.31 -0.49 -10.03
CA VAL A 69 14.45 0.67 -9.70
C VAL A 69 15.35 1.85 -9.38
N THR A 70 15.02 3.02 -9.91
CA THR A 70 15.77 4.25 -9.61
C THR A 70 15.24 4.89 -8.32
N ASP A 71 16.11 4.92 -7.31
CA ASP A 71 15.89 5.58 -6.03
C ASP A 71 16.53 6.98 -6.08
N PHE A 72 15.72 8.04 -6.03
CA PHE A 72 16.21 9.43 -6.19
C PHE A 72 15.95 10.35 -4.99
N ILE A 73 15.15 9.93 -4.01
CA ILE A 73 14.90 10.68 -2.78
C ILE A 73 15.86 10.19 -1.71
N ARG A 74 16.64 11.13 -1.15
CA ARG A 74 17.59 10.89 -0.07
C ARG A 74 17.30 11.84 1.09
N ILE A 75 17.03 11.29 2.26
CA ILE A 75 16.73 12.05 3.47
C ILE A 75 17.73 11.68 4.57
N GLY A 76 18.29 12.67 5.24
CA GLY A 76 19.24 12.48 6.33
C GLY A 76 19.84 13.80 6.79
N LEU A 77 20.52 13.77 7.94
CA LEU A 77 21.19 14.93 8.51
C LEU A 77 22.68 14.93 8.14
N PRO A 78 23.29 16.09 7.82
CA PRO A 78 24.74 16.19 7.71
C PRO A 78 25.42 15.74 9.01
N GLY A 79 26.29 14.73 8.92
CA GLY A 79 26.96 14.14 10.09
C GLY A 79 26.10 13.16 10.90
N GLY A 80 24.87 12.89 10.48
CA GLY A 80 23.96 11.92 11.10
C GLY A 80 23.62 10.72 10.20
N PRO A 81 22.74 9.82 10.66
CA PRO A 81 22.29 8.68 9.86
C PRO A 81 21.44 9.14 8.68
N TYR A 82 21.58 8.44 7.55
CA TYR A 82 20.72 8.60 6.39
C TYR A 82 19.64 7.53 6.40
N TRP A 83 18.41 7.94 6.08
CA TRP A 83 17.34 7.00 5.76
C TRP A 83 17.66 6.28 4.44
N PRO A 84 17.23 5.01 4.26
CA PRO A 84 17.36 4.33 2.98
C PRO A 84 16.77 5.16 1.83
N ASN A 85 17.45 5.22 0.69
CA ASN A 85 16.92 5.93 -0.48
C ASN A 85 15.61 5.29 -0.96
N PHE A 86 14.72 6.11 -1.49
CA PHE A 86 13.42 5.68 -2.00
C PHE A 86 12.97 6.56 -3.17
N ASN A 87 11.82 6.24 -3.76
CA ASN A 87 11.22 7.03 -4.84
C ASN A 87 9.74 7.36 -4.57
N VAL A 88 9.11 8.02 -5.55
CA VAL A 88 7.68 8.39 -5.46
C VAL A 88 6.77 7.15 -5.46
N ALA A 89 7.14 6.07 -6.15
CA ALA A 89 6.38 4.83 -6.15
C ALA A 89 6.38 4.18 -4.76
N ASP A 90 7.50 4.15 -4.06
CA ASP A 90 7.59 3.67 -2.68
C ASP A 90 6.72 4.53 -1.74
N SER A 91 6.76 5.85 -1.92
CA SER A 91 5.96 6.80 -1.14
C SER A 91 4.46 6.57 -1.36
N ALA A 92 4.04 6.30 -2.60
CA ALA A 92 2.65 6.00 -2.93
C ALA A 92 2.18 4.69 -2.29
N ILE A 93 3.01 3.63 -2.35
CA ILE A 93 2.71 2.35 -1.69
C ILE A 93 2.55 2.56 -0.18
N VAL A 94 3.54 3.19 0.48
CA VAL A 94 3.53 3.41 1.94
C VAL A 94 2.31 4.23 2.36
N THR A 95 2.03 5.33 1.65
CA THR A 95 0.88 6.19 1.95
C THR A 95 -0.44 5.44 1.77
N GLY A 96 -0.58 4.66 0.70
CA GLY A 96 -1.77 3.86 0.44
C GLY A 96 -1.99 2.76 1.49
N VAL A 97 -0.93 2.07 1.91
CA VAL A 97 -0.98 1.03 2.96
C VAL A 97 -1.34 1.64 4.32
N ILE A 98 -0.67 2.71 4.73
CA ILE A 98 -0.94 3.38 6.01
C ILE A 98 -2.38 3.93 6.02
N GLY A 99 -2.80 4.60 4.94
CA GLY A 99 -4.15 5.13 4.84
C GLY A 99 -5.23 4.05 4.86
N LEU A 100 -4.99 2.91 4.19
CA LEU A 100 -5.92 1.78 4.22
C LEU A 100 -5.99 1.13 5.60
N GLY A 101 -4.84 0.96 6.27
CA GLY A 101 -4.79 0.44 7.63
C GLY A 101 -5.56 1.33 8.61
N ILE A 102 -5.36 2.65 8.56
CA ILE A 102 -6.10 3.62 9.37
C ILE A 102 -7.60 3.54 9.07
N TYR A 103 -7.98 3.48 7.80
CA TYR A 103 -9.38 3.39 7.39
C TYR A 103 -10.05 2.13 7.95
N VAL A 104 -9.40 0.97 7.85
CA VAL A 104 -9.95 -0.31 8.34
C VAL A 104 -10.15 -0.26 9.87
N VAL A 105 -9.15 0.21 10.61
CA VAL A 105 -9.24 0.33 12.08
C VAL A 105 -10.35 1.31 12.46
N TRP A 106 -10.45 2.44 11.77
CA TRP A 106 -11.47 3.44 12.05
C TRP A 106 -12.90 2.96 11.71
N ASP A 107 -13.08 2.25 10.59
CA ASP A 107 -14.38 1.68 10.19
C ASP A 107 -14.84 0.62 11.20
N ASP A 108 -13.94 -0.23 11.69
CA ASP A 108 -14.23 -1.23 12.71
C ASP A 108 -14.70 -0.60 14.03
N ILE A 109 -13.95 0.38 14.55
CA ILE A 109 -14.33 1.12 15.77
C ILE A 109 -15.69 1.81 15.59
N ARG A 110 -15.95 2.39 14.43
CA ARG A 110 -17.22 3.06 14.14
C ARG A 110 -18.40 2.08 14.16
N ARG A 111 -18.23 0.88 13.57
CA ARG A 111 -19.27 -0.16 13.54
C ARG A 111 -19.61 -0.67 14.93
N GLN A 112 -18.61 -0.88 15.78
CA GLN A 112 -18.82 -1.31 17.17
C GLN A 112 -19.67 -0.32 17.95
N ARG A 113 -19.36 0.98 17.86
CA ARG A 113 -20.15 2.04 18.54
C ARG A 113 -21.59 2.11 18.05
N LEU A 114 -21.82 1.91 16.76
CA LEU A 114 -23.18 1.92 16.20
C LEU A 114 -24.00 0.73 16.73
N GLN A 115 -23.37 -0.45 16.84
CA GLN A 115 -24.01 -1.64 17.41
C GLN A 115 -24.32 -1.47 18.89
N GLU A 116 -23.41 -0.89 19.67
CA GLU A 116 -23.63 -0.57 21.09
C GLU A 116 -24.82 0.39 21.26
N GLN A 117 -24.85 1.47 20.48
CA GLN A 117 -25.95 2.45 20.51
C GLN A 117 -27.30 1.85 20.13
N GLU A 118 -27.32 0.97 19.11
CA GLU A 118 -28.54 0.27 18.70
C GLU A 118 -29.04 -0.68 19.80
N GLN A 119 -28.14 -1.43 20.45
CA GLN A 119 -28.48 -2.31 21.57
C GLN A 119 -29.04 -1.54 22.77
N ASP A 120 -28.43 -0.40 23.11
CA ASP A 120 -28.88 0.42 24.24
C ASP A 120 -30.26 1.05 23.95
N MET A 121 -30.52 1.47 22.71
CA MET A 121 -31.82 1.99 22.30
C MET A 121 -32.91 0.91 22.36
N VAL A 122 -32.61 -0.31 21.91
CA VAL A 122 -33.54 -1.45 21.97
C VAL A 122 -33.88 -1.80 23.42
N LYS A 123 -32.89 -1.83 24.32
CA LYS A 123 -33.12 -2.07 25.76
C LYS A 123 -34.01 -0.98 26.37
N ALA A 124 -33.69 0.29 26.15
CA ALA A 124 -34.47 1.42 26.67
C ALA A 124 -35.94 1.39 26.22
N ASN A 125 -36.21 1.03 24.96
CA ASN A 125 -37.58 0.91 24.46
C ASN A 125 -38.33 -0.34 24.96
N SER A 126 -37.61 -1.37 25.41
CA SER A 126 -38.23 -2.59 25.97
C SER A 126 -38.62 -2.47 27.45
N GLU A 127 -38.11 -1.45 28.13
CA GLU A 127 -38.39 -1.16 29.55
C GLU A 127 -39.57 -0.19 29.76
N ILE A 128 -40.14 0.36 28.67
CA ILE A 128 -41.33 1.26 28.66
C ILE A 128 -42.56 0.47 28.24
#